data_AF-A0A6V8CRC7-F1
#
_entry.id   AF-A0A6V8CRC7-F1
#
_cell.length_a   1.000
_cell.length_b   1.000
_cell.length_c   1.000
_cell.angle_alpha   90.00
_cell.angle_beta   90.00
_cell.angle_gamma   90.00
#
_symmetry.space_group_name_H-M   'P 1'
#
loop_
_entity.id
_entity.type
_entity.pdbx_description
1 polymer ?
#
loop_
_entity_poly.entity_id
_entity_poly.type
_entity_poly.pdbx_seq_one_letter_code
_entity_poly.pdbx_strand_id
1 'polypeptide(L)'
;MDLGTNPRMWPYEPSNSPLPLPPQPLVFTQQHLHWINAEHVESNSMSLEQIRDSVAGWKTDSGMSVDALLEQEGVVPMAERRPILLLGELANPRRLIDVNAGPLPIINVRIDDFCRTWTDTLDSRMMNPGVHHVTAARTPGWWESAHLGFATMPQIRQLMEHLEDGSRGKWKPG
;
A
#
# COMPACT_ATOMS: atom_id res chain seq x y z
N MET A 1 17.29 1.47 -13.05
CA MET A 1 16.12 2.38 -13.04
C MET A 1 16.34 3.31 -11.86
N ASP A 2 16.40 4.61 -12.09
CA ASP A 2 16.39 5.57 -10.98
C ASP A 2 14.97 5.60 -10.42
N LEU A 3 14.78 5.07 -9.22
CA LEU A 3 13.46 4.96 -8.62
C LEU A 3 13.17 6.26 -7.88
N GLY A 4 12.15 6.99 -8.34
CA GLY A 4 11.81 8.29 -7.79
C GLY A 4 11.61 8.24 -6.27
N THR A 5 12.29 9.12 -5.54
CA THR A 5 12.25 9.15 -4.08
C THR A 5 11.27 10.18 -3.50
N ASN A 6 10.71 11.04 -4.36
CA ASN A 6 9.74 12.05 -3.94
C ASN A 6 8.31 11.56 -4.25
N PRO A 7 7.48 11.27 -3.23
CA PRO A 7 6.15 10.75 -3.46
C PRO A 7 5.20 11.75 -4.15
N ARG A 8 5.45 13.07 -4.07
CA ARG A 8 4.69 14.10 -4.81
C ARG A 8 4.95 14.09 -6.31
N MET A 9 6.12 13.60 -6.70
CA MET A 9 6.54 13.49 -8.09
C MET A 9 6.21 12.11 -8.67
N TRP A 10 5.64 11.20 -7.88
CA TRP A 10 5.25 9.89 -8.37
C TRP A 10 4.15 10.06 -9.43
N PRO A 11 4.26 9.38 -10.60
CA PRO A 11 3.28 9.57 -11.65
C PRO A 11 1.90 9.14 -11.19
N TYR A 12 0.94 10.03 -11.46
CA TYR A 12 -0.47 9.82 -11.18
C TYR A 12 -1.26 10.61 -12.18
N GLU A 13 -2.03 9.91 -13.00
CA GLU A 13 -2.96 10.51 -13.92
C GLU A 13 -4.37 10.03 -13.57
N PRO A 14 -5.32 10.94 -13.28
CA PRO A 14 -6.67 10.55 -12.86
C PRO A 14 -7.39 9.61 -13.83
N SER A 15 -7.03 9.62 -15.12
CA SER A 15 -7.60 8.71 -16.12
C SER A 15 -6.91 7.35 -16.24
N ASN A 16 -5.66 7.22 -15.77
CA ASN A 16 -4.84 5.99 -15.88
C ASN A 16 -4.42 5.44 -14.49
N SER A 17 -5.06 5.92 -13.44
CA SER A 17 -4.83 5.48 -12.06
C SER A 17 -5.14 3.98 -11.93
N PRO A 18 -4.34 3.25 -11.13
CA PRO A 18 -3.33 3.74 -10.19
C PRO A 18 -1.89 3.63 -10.70
N LEU A 19 -1.67 3.33 -11.98
CA LEU A 19 -0.34 2.99 -12.49
C LEU A 19 0.52 4.24 -12.74
N PRO A 20 1.85 4.15 -12.53
CA PRO A 20 2.60 2.99 -12.06
C PRO A 20 2.51 2.80 -10.54
N LEU A 21 2.59 1.55 -10.08
CA LEU A 21 2.73 1.22 -8.65
C LEU A 21 4.20 0.95 -8.32
N PRO A 22 4.60 1.08 -7.04
CA PRO A 22 5.98 0.83 -6.64
C PRO A 22 6.40 -0.61 -7.00
N PRO A 23 7.53 -0.77 -7.73
CA PRO A 23 7.94 -2.08 -8.25
C PRO A 23 8.67 -2.93 -7.20
N GLN A 24 9.06 -2.33 -6.08
CA GLN A 24 9.77 -2.99 -4.99
C GLN A 24 9.33 -2.43 -3.63
N PRO A 25 9.62 -3.15 -2.53
CA PRO A 25 9.25 -2.73 -1.19
C PRO A 25 9.82 -1.36 -0.80
N LEU A 26 9.08 -0.61 -0.01
CA LEU A 26 9.46 0.71 0.47
C LEU A 26 8.77 1.08 1.78
N VAL A 27 9.34 2.04 2.50
CA VAL A 27 8.61 2.82 3.52
C VAL A 27 8.21 4.16 2.90
N PHE A 28 6.90 4.36 2.78
CA PHE A 28 6.32 5.60 2.33
C PHE A 28 6.33 6.59 3.49
N THR A 29 6.74 7.84 3.26
CA THR A 29 6.47 8.98 4.15
C THR A 29 5.91 10.14 3.33
N GLN A 30 5.47 11.21 3.99
CA GLN A 30 4.90 12.37 3.30
C GLN A 30 5.94 13.19 2.51
N GLN A 31 7.22 12.96 2.79
CA GLN A 31 8.35 13.70 2.26
C GLN A 31 9.22 12.84 1.36
N HIS A 32 9.28 11.52 1.59
CA HIS A 32 10.24 10.64 0.94
C HIS A 32 9.73 9.21 0.76
N LEU A 33 10.28 8.52 -0.24
CA LEU A 33 10.13 7.08 -0.44
C LEU A 33 11.47 6.42 -0.10
N HIS A 34 11.49 5.66 0.99
CA HIS A 34 12.67 4.93 1.42
C HIS A 34 12.60 3.51 0.86
N TRP A 35 13.44 3.19 -0.11
CA TRP A 35 13.41 1.87 -0.73
C TRP A 35 13.93 0.80 0.23
N ILE A 36 13.24 -0.33 0.33
CA ILE A 36 13.64 -1.43 1.21
C ILE A 36 14.40 -2.47 0.39
N ASN A 37 15.61 -2.81 0.87
CA ASN A 37 16.37 -3.96 0.45
C ASN A 37 15.80 -5.19 1.16
N ALA A 38 14.79 -5.82 0.53
CA ALA A 38 14.14 -6.99 1.11
C ALA A 38 15.13 -8.16 1.25
N GLU A 39 15.17 -8.76 2.43
CA GLU A 39 16.00 -9.93 2.69
C GLU A 39 15.27 -11.20 2.25
N HIS A 40 16.04 -12.22 1.85
CA HIS A 40 15.46 -13.50 1.48
C HIS A 40 14.89 -14.19 2.73
N VAL A 41 13.65 -14.66 2.63
CA VAL A 41 12.96 -15.34 3.70
C VAL A 41 12.90 -16.83 3.36
N GLU A 42 13.74 -17.63 4.01
CA GLU A 42 13.76 -19.09 3.83
C GLU A 42 12.66 -19.76 4.67
N SER A 43 11.41 -19.64 4.21
CA SER A 43 10.29 -20.37 4.81
C SER A 43 9.24 -20.76 3.79
N ASN A 44 8.71 -21.98 3.94
CA ASN A 44 7.56 -22.46 3.16
C ASN A 44 6.22 -21.93 3.70
N SER A 45 6.18 -21.44 4.95
CA SER A 45 4.95 -20.94 5.59
C SER A 45 5.28 -20.01 6.76
N MET A 46 4.56 -18.90 6.87
CA MET A 46 4.71 -17.94 7.97
C MET A 46 3.36 -17.39 8.41
N SER A 47 3.25 -17.06 9.69
CA SER A 47 2.14 -16.26 10.21
C SER A 47 2.30 -14.79 9.81
N LEU A 48 1.21 -14.01 9.90
CA LEU A 48 1.26 -12.58 9.64
C LEU A 48 2.19 -11.84 10.63
N GLU A 49 2.25 -12.30 11.88
CA GLU A 49 3.16 -11.77 12.89
C GLU A 49 4.62 -12.03 12.48
N GLN A 50 4.95 -13.24 12.04
CA GLN A 50 6.30 -13.56 11.58
C GLN A 50 6.72 -12.73 10.35
N ILE A 51 5.78 -12.51 9.40
CA ILE A 51 6.04 -11.66 8.23
C ILE A 51 6.32 -10.22 8.69
N ARG A 52 5.47 -9.68 9.56
CA ARG A 52 5.60 -8.32 10.09
C ARG A 52 6.92 -8.13 10.85
N ASP A 53 7.27 -9.08 11.70
CA ASP A 53 8.49 -9.04 12.50
C ASP A 53 9.74 -9.16 11.59
N SER A 54 9.68 -9.96 10.52
CA SER A 54 10.73 -10.02 9.50
C SER A 54 10.90 -8.68 8.77
N VAL A 55 9.80 -8.08 8.31
CA VAL A 55 9.84 -6.79 7.59
C VAL A 55 10.38 -5.67 8.48
N ALA A 56 10.11 -5.70 9.79
CA ALA A 56 10.63 -4.72 10.75
C ALA A 56 12.17 -4.65 10.75
N GLY A 57 12.83 -5.80 10.53
CA GLY A 57 14.28 -5.91 10.52
C GLY A 57 14.95 -5.50 9.20
N TRP A 58 14.23 -5.57 8.07
CA TRP A 58 14.76 -5.28 6.74
C TRP A 58 15.34 -3.87 6.64
N LYS A 59 16.38 -3.71 5.81
CA LYS A 59 17.11 -2.46 5.67
C LYS A 59 16.60 -1.62 4.52
N THR A 60 16.52 -0.30 4.73
CA THR A 60 16.33 0.66 3.66
C THR A 60 17.62 0.92 2.89
N ASP A 61 17.52 1.65 1.79
CA ASP A 61 18.66 2.22 1.04
C ASP A 61 19.61 3.05 1.91
N SER A 62 19.11 3.69 2.96
CA SER A 62 19.92 4.39 3.97
C SER A 62 20.62 3.46 4.97
N GLY A 63 20.36 2.15 4.96
CA GLY A 63 20.91 1.17 5.89
C GLY A 63 20.19 1.08 7.24
N MET A 64 19.15 1.90 7.47
CA MET A 64 18.31 1.80 8.66
C MET A 64 17.35 0.61 8.54
N SER A 65 17.01 -0.03 9.65
CA SER A 65 15.88 -0.96 9.65
C SER A 65 14.56 -0.21 9.47
N VAL A 66 13.54 -0.88 8.93
CA VAL A 66 12.17 -0.34 8.83
C VAL A 66 11.71 0.22 10.17
N ASP A 67 11.91 -0.51 11.27
CA ASP A 67 11.44 -0.07 12.59
C ASP A 67 12.17 1.19 13.10
N ALA A 68 13.49 1.24 12.90
CA ALA A 68 14.30 2.43 13.23
C ALA A 68 13.89 3.65 12.39
N LEU A 69 13.49 3.45 11.13
CA LEU A 69 12.96 4.54 10.31
C LEU A 69 11.59 5.02 10.83
N LEU A 70 10.71 4.10 11.24
CA LEU A 70 9.42 4.48 11.86
C LEU A 70 9.62 5.26 13.17
N GLU A 71 10.60 4.86 13.98
CA GLU A 71 10.98 5.60 15.19
C GLU A 71 11.50 7.00 14.85
N GLN A 72 12.34 7.14 13.81
CA GLN A 72 12.83 8.45 13.33
C GLN A 72 11.68 9.36 12.85
N GLU A 73 10.68 8.79 12.20
CA GLU A 73 9.46 9.50 11.78
C GLU A 73 8.52 9.81 12.96
N GLY A 74 8.86 9.40 14.18
CA GLY A 74 8.08 9.67 15.40
C GLY A 74 6.76 8.92 15.44
N VAL A 75 6.68 7.75 14.79
CA VAL A 75 5.46 6.92 14.73
C VAL A 75 5.66 5.56 15.38
N VAL A 76 4.55 4.86 15.64
CA VAL A 76 4.58 3.54 16.27
C VAL A 76 5.29 2.48 15.42
N PRO A 77 5.94 1.50 16.06
CA PRO A 77 6.72 0.47 15.40
C PRO A 77 5.84 -0.52 14.61
N MET A 78 6.49 -1.38 13.83
CA MET A 78 5.90 -2.50 13.09
C MET A 78 5.05 -3.40 13.97
N ALA A 79 5.44 -3.64 15.23
CA ALA A 79 4.70 -4.49 16.15
C ALA A 79 3.24 -4.03 16.42
N GLU A 80 2.92 -2.76 16.18
CA GLU A 80 1.58 -2.19 16.38
C GLU A 80 0.78 -2.06 15.08
N ARG A 81 1.33 -2.55 13.96
CA ARG A 81 0.74 -2.41 12.63
C ARG A 81 0.07 -3.71 12.17
N ARG A 82 -1.00 -3.55 11.40
CA ARG A 82 -1.76 -4.63 10.78
C ARG A 82 -1.47 -4.64 9.27
N PRO A 83 -1.24 -5.81 8.67
CA PRO A 83 -1.14 -5.92 7.23
C PRO A 83 -2.52 -5.67 6.60
N ILE A 84 -2.54 -4.81 5.59
CA ILE A 84 -3.71 -4.53 4.76
C ILE A 84 -3.33 -4.65 3.29
N LEU A 85 -4.26 -5.18 2.49
CA LEU A 85 -4.08 -5.22 1.04
C LEU A 85 -4.29 -3.82 0.47
N LEU A 86 -3.25 -3.23 -0.11
CA LEU A 86 -3.34 -1.96 -0.80
C LEU A 86 -3.76 -2.23 -2.25
N LEU A 87 -4.99 -1.81 -2.56
CA LEU A 87 -5.58 -1.96 -3.87
C LEU A 87 -5.73 -0.60 -4.55
N GLY A 88 -5.60 -0.59 -5.86
CA GLY A 88 -5.87 0.60 -6.64
C GLY A 88 -4.97 1.76 -6.24
N GLU A 89 -5.61 2.91 -6.08
CA GLU A 89 -4.97 4.18 -5.74
C GLU A 89 -4.23 4.14 -4.41
N LEU A 90 -4.66 3.30 -3.47
CA LEU A 90 -4.04 3.21 -2.14
C LEU A 90 -2.65 2.58 -2.16
N ALA A 91 -2.24 1.97 -3.28
CA ALA A 91 -0.85 1.53 -3.48
C ALA A 91 0.01 2.60 -4.17
N ASN A 92 -0.57 3.71 -4.64
CA ASN A 92 0.15 4.77 -5.35
C ASN A 92 0.67 5.84 -4.36
N PRO A 93 1.99 6.10 -4.31
CA PRO A 93 2.58 7.11 -3.43
C PRO A 93 1.96 8.50 -3.53
N ARG A 94 1.62 8.97 -4.73
CA ARG A 94 1.02 10.31 -4.90
C ARG A 94 -0.31 10.40 -4.18
N ARG A 95 -1.08 9.31 -4.18
CA ARG A 95 -2.40 9.23 -3.55
C ARG A 95 -2.31 9.03 -2.05
N LEU A 96 -1.35 8.26 -1.57
CA LEU A 96 -1.05 8.17 -0.14
C LEU A 96 -0.72 9.56 0.47
N ILE A 97 -0.09 10.45 -0.30
CA ILE A 97 0.06 11.85 0.13
C ILE A 97 -1.28 12.56 0.24
N ASP A 98 -2.10 12.51 -0.82
CA ASP A 98 -3.35 13.25 -0.91
C ASP A 98 -4.32 12.87 0.23
N VAL A 99 -4.34 11.60 0.62
CA VAL A 99 -5.17 11.09 1.73
C VAL A 99 -4.52 11.28 3.11
N ASN A 100 -3.33 11.86 3.15
CA ASN A 100 -2.51 12.04 4.35
C ASN A 100 -2.26 10.73 5.13
N ALA A 101 -1.90 9.65 4.44
CA ALA A 101 -1.76 8.32 5.04
C ALA A 101 -0.71 8.23 6.15
N GLY A 102 0.25 9.15 6.21
CA GLY A 102 1.39 9.10 7.12
C GLY A 102 2.37 7.95 6.80
N PRO A 103 3.42 7.74 7.63
CA PRO A 103 4.42 6.71 7.36
C PRO A 103 3.83 5.30 7.25
N LEU A 104 4.09 4.63 6.14
CA LEU A 104 3.49 3.33 5.79
C LEU A 104 4.52 2.41 5.13
N PRO A 105 4.98 1.35 5.81
CA PRO A 105 5.76 0.28 5.17
C PRO A 105 4.89 -0.50 4.18
N ILE A 106 5.43 -0.77 3.00
CA ILE A 106 4.75 -1.45 1.89
C ILE A 106 5.69 -2.50 1.31
N ILE A 107 5.19 -3.72 1.16
CA ILE A 107 5.91 -4.82 0.48
C ILE A 107 5.12 -5.30 -0.73
N ASN A 108 5.83 -5.77 -1.75
CA ASN A 108 5.22 -6.47 -2.87
C ASN A 108 5.00 -7.93 -2.49
N VAL A 109 3.82 -8.46 -2.79
CA VAL A 109 3.45 -9.85 -2.55
C VAL A 109 2.84 -10.46 -3.79
N ARG A 110 2.91 -11.78 -3.90
CA ARG A 110 2.07 -12.54 -4.80
C ARG A 110 0.98 -13.20 -3.97
N ILE A 111 -0.27 -13.07 -4.41
CA ILE A 111 -1.43 -13.68 -3.77
C ILE A 111 -2.03 -14.68 -4.76
N ASP A 112 -2.24 -15.91 -4.31
CA ASP A 112 -2.91 -16.96 -5.09
C ASP A 112 -4.42 -17.01 -4.75
N ASP A 113 -5.18 -17.64 -5.64
CA ASP A 113 -6.65 -17.75 -5.61
C ASP A 113 -7.38 -16.40 -5.55
N PHE A 114 -6.76 -15.34 -6.08
CA PHE A 114 -7.21 -13.96 -5.96
C PHE A 114 -7.04 -13.21 -7.28
N CYS A 115 -8.10 -12.57 -7.78
CA CYS A 115 -8.11 -11.77 -8.99
C CYS A 115 -8.61 -10.36 -8.71
N ARG A 116 -8.07 -9.35 -9.42
CA ARG A 116 -8.57 -7.98 -9.39
C ARG A 116 -9.13 -7.60 -10.75
N THR A 117 -10.32 -7.04 -10.77
CA THR A 117 -10.89 -6.42 -11.96
C THR A 117 -11.14 -4.95 -11.71
N TRP A 118 -10.78 -4.15 -12.70
CA TRP A 118 -10.97 -2.70 -12.71
C TRP A 118 -12.31 -2.40 -13.38
N THR A 119 -13.14 -1.60 -12.72
CA THR A 119 -14.32 -1.02 -13.36
C THR A 119 -14.07 0.44 -13.61
N ASP A 120 -13.58 0.75 -14.81
CA ASP A 120 -13.36 2.12 -15.31
C ASP A 120 -14.68 2.77 -15.77
N THR A 121 -15.81 2.06 -15.66
CA THR A 121 -17.13 2.50 -16.11
C THR A 121 -17.80 3.44 -15.11
N LEU A 122 -17.07 4.39 -14.55
CA LEU A 122 -17.70 5.60 -14.01
C LEU A 122 -17.96 6.55 -15.18
N ASP A 123 -19.15 7.15 -15.20
CA ASP A 123 -19.47 8.27 -16.09
C ASP A 123 -18.34 9.31 -16.02
N SER A 124 -17.87 9.82 -17.17
CA SER A 124 -16.78 10.80 -17.22
C SER A 124 -17.07 12.07 -16.40
N ARG A 125 -18.34 12.34 -16.07
CA ARG A 125 -18.79 13.41 -15.17
C ARG A 125 -18.63 13.08 -13.68
N MET A 126 -18.56 11.80 -13.32
CA MET A 126 -18.28 11.29 -11.97
C MET A 126 -16.78 10.98 -11.78
N MET A 127 -15.97 11.27 -12.78
CA MET A 127 -14.53 11.06 -12.80
C MET A 127 -13.74 12.16 -12.05
N ASN A 128 -14.42 12.98 -11.24
CA ASN A 128 -13.76 14.05 -10.50
C ASN A 128 -14.32 14.22 -9.06
N PRO A 129 -13.58 13.78 -8.02
CA PRO A 129 -12.32 13.05 -8.10
C PRO A 129 -12.57 11.58 -8.50
N GLY A 130 -12.00 11.15 -9.63
CA GLY A 130 -12.25 9.81 -10.19
C GLY A 130 -11.70 8.72 -9.29
N VAL A 131 -12.58 8.05 -8.55
CA VAL A 131 -12.23 6.88 -7.74
C VAL A 131 -12.31 5.64 -8.64
N HIS A 132 -11.16 5.07 -8.98
CA HIS A 132 -11.10 3.81 -9.70
C HIS A 132 -11.52 2.67 -8.77
N HIS A 133 -12.69 2.09 -9.03
CA HIS A 133 -13.20 0.97 -8.24
C HIS A 133 -12.45 -0.32 -8.61
N VAL A 134 -11.75 -0.89 -7.62
CA VAL A 134 -11.13 -2.21 -7.73
C VAL A 134 -12.07 -3.24 -7.13
N THR A 135 -12.53 -4.18 -7.95
CA THR A 135 -13.24 -5.35 -7.45
C THR A 135 -12.23 -6.47 -7.23
N ALA A 136 -12.21 -7.00 -6.02
CA ALA A 136 -11.43 -8.16 -5.65
C ALA A 136 -12.32 -9.40 -5.58
N ALA A 137 -11.91 -10.49 -6.22
CA ALA A 137 -12.64 -11.76 -6.22
C ALA A 137 -11.72 -12.93 -5.89
N ARG A 138 -12.24 -13.90 -5.13
CA ARG A 138 -11.57 -15.19 -4.95
C ARG A 138 -11.74 -15.99 -6.24
N THR A 139 -10.64 -16.29 -6.90
CA THR A 139 -10.62 -16.97 -8.19
C THR A 139 -9.60 -18.11 -8.14
N PRO A 140 -10.05 -19.35 -7.88
CA PRO A 140 -9.14 -20.49 -7.75
C PRO A 140 -8.21 -20.67 -8.95
N GLY A 141 -6.93 -20.89 -8.69
CA GLY A 141 -5.89 -21.09 -9.72
C GLY A 141 -5.38 -19.80 -10.38
N TRP A 142 -5.92 -18.63 -10.02
CA TRP A 142 -5.38 -17.33 -10.45
C TRP A 142 -4.36 -16.81 -9.43
N TRP A 143 -3.42 -15.99 -9.87
CA TRP A 143 -2.49 -15.29 -8.99
C TRP A 143 -2.25 -13.86 -9.47
N GLU A 144 -2.02 -12.96 -8.53
CA GLU A 144 -1.82 -11.54 -8.77
C GLU A 144 -0.63 -11.01 -7.96
N SER A 145 0.17 -10.12 -8.57
CA SER A 145 1.10 -9.28 -7.83
C SER A 145 0.35 -8.14 -7.15
N ALA A 146 0.50 -7.99 -5.85
CA ALA A 146 -0.17 -6.96 -5.06
C ALA A 146 0.78 -6.29 -4.07
N HIS A 147 0.25 -5.35 -3.29
CA HIS A 147 0.98 -4.58 -2.30
C HIS A 147 0.35 -4.79 -0.92
N LEU A 148 1.15 -5.16 0.05
CA LEU A 148 0.74 -5.28 1.45
C LEU A 148 1.29 -4.09 2.22
N GLY A 149 0.41 -3.26 2.75
CA GLY A 149 0.76 -2.14 3.62
C GLY A 149 0.69 -2.53 5.09
N PHE A 150 1.59 -2.02 5.92
CA PHE A 150 1.56 -2.22 7.38
C PHE A 150 1.06 -0.96 8.07
N ALA A 151 -0.26 -0.89 8.27
CA ALA A 151 -0.95 0.29 8.75
C ALA A 151 -1.35 0.15 10.22
N THR A 152 -1.35 1.27 10.94
CA THR A 152 -1.99 1.36 12.26
C THR A 152 -3.51 1.39 12.12
N MET A 153 -4.26 1.06 13.17
CA MET A 153 -5.73 1.15 13.13
C MET A 153 -6.24 2.57 12.79
N PRO A 154 -5.66 3.67 13.29
CA PRO A 154 -6.01 5.02 12.84
C PRO A 154 -5.82 5.23 11.33
N GLN A 155 -4.68 4.79 10.77
CA GLN A 155 -4.43 4.87 9.33
C GLN A 155 -5.43 4.05 8.53
N ILE A 156 -5.77 2.84 8.97
CA ILE A 156 -6.77 1.99 8.31
C ILE A 156 -8.12 2.73 8.21
N ARG A 157 -8.58 3.34 9.30
CA ARG A 157 -9.83 4.10 9.32
C ARG A 157 -9.77 5.28 8.36
N GLN A 158 -8.67 6.04 8.35
CA GLN A 158 -8.48 7.17 7.45
C GLN A 158 -8.48 6.75 5.96
N LEU A 159 -7.79 5.66 5.63
CA LEU A 159 -7.78 5.12 4.26
C LEU A 159 -9.18 4.65 3.84
N MET A 160 -9.92 4.01 4.74
CA MET A 160 -11.31 3.60 4.49
C MET A 160 -12.24 4.80 4.31
N GLU A 161 -12.15 5.82 5.17
CA GLU A 161 -12.95 7.05 5.06
C GLU A 161 -12.73 7.76 3.73
N HIS A 162 -11.49 7.76 3.23
CA HIS A 162 -11.19 8.29 1.90
C HIS A 162 -11.83 7.48 0.78
N LEU A 163 -11.78 6.14 0.85
CA LEU A 163 -12.45 5.27 -0.13
C LEU A 163 -13.98 5.39 -0.11
N GLU A 164 -14.56 5.75 1.03
CA GLU A 164 -15.99 5.98 1.13
C GLU A 164 -16.43 7.30 0.45
N ASP A 165 -15.52 8.23 0.17
CA ASP A 165 -15.81 9.55 -0.43
C ASP A 165 -17.03 10.25 0.21
N GLY A 166 -17.11 10.18 1.55
CA GLY A 166 -18.23 10.71 2.33
C GLY A 166 -19.55 9.91 2.23
N SER A 167 -19.62 8.87 1.39
CA SER A 167 -20.74 7.95 1.29
C SER A 167 -20.67 6.86 2.36
N ARG A 168 -21.12 7.21 3.57
CA ARG A 168 -21.20 6.26 4.70
C ARG A 168 -21.91 4.95 4.29
N GLY A 169 -21.24 3.82 4.49
CA GLY A 169 -21.87 2.50 4.55
C GLY A 169 -21.90 1.68 3.26
N LYS A 170 -21.19 2.08 2.19
CA LYS A 170 -21.03 1.23 1.00
C LYS A 170 -19.92 0.17 1.14
N TRP A 171 -18.90 0.45 1.95
CA TRP A 171 -17.78 -0.45 2.15
C TRP A 171 -17.88 -1.13 3.52
N LYS A 172 -18.35 -2.38 3.53
CA LYS A 172 -18.26 -3.22 4.73
C LYS A 172 -16.96 -4.03 4.65
N PRO A 173 -16.08 -3.99 5.66
CA PRO A 173 -14.99 -4.94 5.74
C PRO A 173 -15.60 -6.35 5.85
N GLY A 174 -15.28 -7.19 4.88
CA GLY A 174 -15.56 -8.63 4.93
C GLY A 174 -14.56 -9.37 5.79
#